data_AF-A0A7V9M4I4-F1
#
_entry.id   AF-A0A7V9M4I4-F1
#
_cell.length_a   1.000
_cell.length_b   1.000
_cell.length_c   1.000
_cell.angle_alpha   90.00
_cell.angle_beta   90.00
_cell.angle_gamma   90.00
#
_symmetry.space_group_name_H-M   'P 1'
#
loop_
_entity.id
_entity.type
_entity.pdbx_description
1 polymer ?
#
loop_
_entity_poly.entity_id
_entity_poly.type
_entity_poly.pdbx_seq_one_letter_code
_entity_poly.pdbx_strand_id
1 'polypeptide(L)'
;MVRQRGARALEVRRDVQERFNEELQVAMKDTVWTAGQCQSWYLDDTGRNTSLWPSWSFRFRQRTRRFDPESYVFENGSKPGAGAATAVPAET
;
A
#
# COMPACT_ATOMS: atom_id res chain seq x y z
N MET A 1 6.65 -17.70 -5.16
CA MET A 1 6.22 -17.01 -6.39
C MET A 1 7.38 -16.50 -7.24
N VAL A 2 8.21 -15.54 -6.80
CA VAL A 2 9.39 -15.06 -7.58
C VAL A 2 10.24 -16.22 -8.12
N ARG A 3 10.77 -17.06 -7.22
CA ARG A 3 11.58 -18.24 -7.59
C ARG A 3 10.82 -19.28 -8.42
N GLN A 4 9.55 -19.52 -8.09
CA GLN A 4 8.69 -20.48 -8.79
C GLN A 4 8.41 -20.06 -10.24
N ARG A 5 8.39 -18.76 -10.53
CA ARG A 5 8.20 -18.20 -11.88
C ARG A 5 9.50 -17.82 -12.58
N GLY A 6 10.66 -18.06 -11.96
CA GLY A 6 11.96 -17.65 -12.52
C GLY A 6 12.14 -16.13 -12.64
N ALA A 7 11.31 -15.34 -11.97
CA ALA A 7 11.38 -13.88 -11.98
C ALA A 7 12.54 -13.38 -11.09
N ARG A 8 13.06 -12.18 -11.39
CA ARG A 8 14.06 -11.51 -10.55
C ARG A 8 13.42 -10.61 -9.49
N ALA A 9 12.32 -9.96 -9.86
CA ALA A 9 11.53 -9.10 -8.97
C ALA A 9 10.04 -9.32 -9.20
N LEU A 10 9.24 -8.86 -8.23
CA LEU A 10 7.81 -8.62 -8.39
C LEU A 10 7.50 -7.23 -7.86
N GLU A 11 6.62 -6.52 -8.53
CA GLU A 11 6.11 -5.22 -8.12
C GLU A 11 4.58 -5.24 -8.15
N VAL A 12 3.93 -4.51 -7.25
CA VAL A 12 2.47 -4.37 -7.28
C VAL A 12 2.10 -3.54 -8.52
N ARG A 13 1.04 -3.95 -9.21
CA ARG A 13 0.51 -3.14 -10.31
C ARG A 13 0.01 -1.81 -9.79
N ARG A 14 0.37 -0.72 -10.46
CA ARG A 14 0.02 0.65 -10.07
C ARG A 14 -1.49 0.82 -9.82
N ASP A 15 -2.34 0.34 -10.72
CA ASP A 15 -3.80 0.47 -10.60
C ASP A 15 -4.37 -0.32 -9.41
N VAL A 16 -3.72 -1.43 -9.03
CA VAL A 16 -4.12 -2.23 -7.87
C VAL A 16 -3.76 -1.50 -6.58
N GLN A 17 -2.58 -0.89 -6.52
CA GLN A 17 -2.15 -0.07 -5.39
C GLN A 17 -3.05 1.16 -5.23
N GLU A 18 -3.33 1.88 -6.32
CA GLU A 18 -4.18 3.08 -6.31
C GLU A 18 -5.58 2.75 -5.80
N ARG A 19 -6.23 1.72 -6.35
CA ARG A 19 -7.55 1.26 -5.90
C ARG A 19 -7.55 0.86 -4.42
N PHE A 20 -6.54 0.12 -3.98
CA PHE A 20 -6.44 -0.28 -2.57
C PHE A 20 -6.29 0.95 -1.65
N ASN A 21 -5.48 1.93 -2.06
CA ASN A 21 -5.30 3.16 -1.31
C ASN A 21 -6.60 3.99 -1.26
N GLU A 22 -7.33 4.11 -2.36
CA GLU A 22 -8.63 4.80 -2.39
C GLU A 22 -9.63 4.17 -1.40
N GLU A 23 -9.74 2.84 -1.40
CA GLU A 23 -10.58 2.11 -0.45
C GLU A 23 -10.17 2.37 1.01
N LEU A 24 -8.87 2.37 1.29
CA LEU A 24 -8.35 2.68 2.63
C LEU A 24 -8.72 4.09 3.07
N GLN A 25 -8.51 5.07 2.20
CA GLN A 25 -8.75 6.48 2.51
C GLN A 25 -10.23 6.78 2.69
N VAL A 26 -11.12 6.08 1.98
CA VAL A 26 -12.56 6.14 2.24
C VAL A 26 -12.90 5.57 3.60
N ALA A 27 -12.44 4.35 3.91
CA ALA A 27 -12.75 3.68 5.18
C ALA A 27 -12.17 4.41 6.41
N MET A 28 -11.04 5.10 6.22
CA MET A 28 -10.35 5.82 7.28
C MET A 28 -11.13 7.02 7.83
N LYS A 29 -11.95 7.66 7.00
CA LYS A 29 -12.77 8.84 7.36
C LYS A 29 -13.71 8.58 8.54
N ASP A 30 -14.20 7.36 8.66
CA ASP A 30 -15.17 6.96 9.68
C ASP A 30 -14.50 6.43 10.97
N THR A 31 -13.17 6.50 11.07
CA THR A 31 -12.42 6.03 12.24
C THR A 31 -12.10 7.16 13.20
N VAL A 32 -11.94 6.86 14.49
CA VAL A 32 -11.48 7.83 15.51
C VAL A 32 -10.09 8.41 15.23
N TRP A 33 -9.33 7.80 14.31
CA TRP A 33 -7.99 8.24 13.93
C TRP A 33 -8.00 9.40 12.92
N THR A 34 -9.15 9.69 12.33
CA THR A 34 -9.34 10.76 11.34
C THR A 34 -10.60 11.58 11.62
N ALA A 35 -11.62 10.96 12.21
CA ALA A 35 -12.82 11.64 12.68
C ALA A 35 -12.52 12.43 13.96
N GLY A 36 -12.57 13.76 13.86
CA GLY A 36 -12.37 14.69 14.98
C GLY A 36 -11.58 15.93 14.57
N GLN A 37 -11.45 16.89 15.50
CA GLN A 37 -10.62 18.09 15.31
C GLN A 37 -9.22 17.97 15.95
N CYS A 38 -8.88 16.81 16.52
CA CYS A 38 -7.55 16.59 17.09
C CYS A 38 -6.58 16.17 15.99
N GLN A 39 -5.59 17.03 15.74
CA GLN A 39 -4.40 16.68 14.98
C GLN A 39 -3.64 15.60 15.76
N SER A 40 -3.49 14.42 15.16
CA SER A 40 -2.73 13.31 15.74
C SER A 40 -1.47 13.06 14.92
N TRP A 41 -0.45 12.46 15.52
CA TRP A 41 0.80 12.13 14.82
C TRP A 41 0.59 11.24 13.58
N TYR A 42 -0.55 10.56 13.45
CA TYR A 42 -0.86 9.71 12.30
C TYR A 42 -1.40 10.48 11.08
N LEU A 43 -1.74 11.76 11.25
CA LEU A 43 -2.22 12.60 10.17
C LEU A 43 -1.06 13.37 9.56
N ASP A 44 -1.00 13.41 8.24
CA ASP A 44 -0.13 14.35 7.52
C ASP A 44 -0.71 15.77 7.52
N ASP A 45 0.02 16.73 6.95
CA ASP A 45 -0.38 18.14 6.82
C ASP A 45 -1.72 18.33 6.09
N THR A 46 -2.17 17.32 5.34
CA THR A 46 -3.45 17.32 4.61
C THR A 46 -4.57 16.61 5.37
N GLY A 47 -4.30 16.13 6.59
CA GLY A 47 -5.25 15.40 7.42
C GLY A 47 -5.48 13.95 6.97
N ARG A 48 -4.58 13.38 6.14
CA ARG A 48 -4.69 11.99 5.68
C ARG A 48 -3.90 11.08 6.61
N ASN A 49 -4.50 9.93 6.93
CA ASN A 49 -3.79 8.88 7.62
C ASN A 49 -3.15 7.94 6.60
N THR A 50 -1.82 7.85 6.63
CA THR A 50 -1.01 7.01 5.74
C THR A 50 -0.43 5.78 6.44
N SER A 51 -0.61 5.69 7.76
CA SER A 51 0.11 4.74 8.61
C SER A 51 -0.76 3.61 9.17
N LEU A 52 -2.07 3.85 9.32
CA LEU A 52 -2.97 2.92 10.01
C LEU A 52 -3.87 2.11 9.05
N TRP A 53 -4.27 0.95 9.53
CA TRP A 53 -5.33 0.14 8.93
C TRP A 53 -6.68 0.49 9.59
N PRO A 54 -7.73 0.84 8.83
CA PRO A 54 -8.96 1.42 9.37
C PRO A 54 -9.94 0.40 9.98
N SER A 55 -9.54 -0.87 10.13
CA SER A 55 -10.44 -1.95 10.54
C SER A 55 -9.74 -2.93 11.48
N TRP A 56 -10.45 -3.98 11.91
CA TRP A 56 -9.88 -5.06 12.71
C TRP A 56 -8.72 -5.79 12.01
N SER A 57 -7.72 -6.19 12.80
CA SER A 57 -6.54 -6.93 12.32
C SER A 57 -6.88 -8.29 11.71
N PHE A 58 -7.96 -8.95 12.14
CA PHE A 58 -8.39 -10.21 11.53
C PHE A 58 -8.89 -10.01 10.09
N ARG A 59 -9.48 -8.85 9.76
CA ARG A 59 -9.87 -8.53 8.38
C ARG A 59 -8.65 -8.28 7.51
N PHE A 60 -7.62 -7.61 8.03
CA PHE A 60 -6.34 -7.48 7.32
C PHE A 60 -5.75 -8.85 7.02
N ARG A 61 -5.67 -9.73 8.03
CA ARG A 61 -5.19 -11.11 7.86
C ARG A 61 -6.01 -11.87 6.83
N GLN A 62 -7.34 -11.75 6.84
CA GLN A 62 -8.20 -12.40 5.86
C GLN A 62 -7.92 -11.90 4.44
N ARG A 63 -7.73 -10.58 4.27
CA ARG A 63 -7.49 -9.94 2.97
C ARG A 63 -6.13 -10.31 2.38
N THR A 64 -5.11 -10.51 3.21
CA THR A 64 -3.74 -10.85 2.78
C THR A 64 -3.41 -12.35 2.85
N ARG A 65 -4.37 -13.19 3.29
CA ARG A 65 -4.13 -14.64 3.52
C ARG A 65 -3.69 -15.41 2.28
N ARG A 66 -4.08 -14.96 1.08
CA ARG A 66 -3.75 -15.62 -0.19
C ARG A 66 -3.01 -14.64 -1.08
N PHE A 67 -1.94 -15.12 -1.68
CA PHE A 67 -1.22 -14.37 -2.70
C PHE A 67 -2.01 -14.42 -4.00
N ASP A 68 -2.28 -13.24 -4.58
CA ASP A 68 -2.91 -13.08 -5.89
C ASP A 68 -1.85 -12.65 -6.91
N PRO A 69 -1.40 -13.53 -7.82
CA PRO A 69 -0.40 -13.18 -8.83
C PRO A 69 -0.85 -12.12 -9.84
N GLU A 70 -2.16 -11.92 -10.06
CA GLU A 70 -2.69 -10.96 -11.03
C GLU A 70 -2.57 -9.50 -10.56
N SER A 71 -2.34 -9.32 -9.26
CA SER A 71 -2.07 -8.03 -8.64
C SER A 71 -0.63 -7.53 -8.85
N TYR A 72 0.25 -8.32 -9.47
CA TYR A 72 1.69 -8.03 -9.57
C TYR A 72 2.22 -8.12 -10.99
N VAL A 73 3.23 -7.30 -11.28
CA VAL A 73 4.11 -7.43 -12.45
C VAL A 73 5.33 -8.25 -12.03
N PHE A 74 5.69 -9.25 -12.81
CA PHE A 74 6.90 -10.05 -12.58
C PHE A 74 7.99 -9.61 -13.56
N GLU A 75 9.12 -9.17 -13.02
CA GLU A 75 10.27 -8.81 -13.85
C GLU A 75 11.07 -10.05 -14.21
N ASN A 76 11.02 -10.43 -15.49
CA ASN A 76 11.91 -11.45 -16.04
C ASN A 76 13.27 -10.81 -16.36
N GLY A 77 14.35 -11.57 -16.21
CA GLY A 77 15.71 -11.04 -16.32
C GLY A 77 16.11 -10.50 -17.69
N SER A 78 15.72 -9.27 -18.00
CA SER A 78 16.44 -8.30 -18.82
C SER A 78 16.66 -7.05 -17.96
N LYS A 79 17.76 -6.31 -18.17
CA LYS A 79 18.22 -5.21 -17.29
C LYS A 79 17.04 -4.29 -16.87
N PRO A 80 16.94 -3.91 -15.59
CA PRO A 80 15.97 -2.90 -15.19
C PRO A 80 16.31 -1.59 -15.91
N GLY A 81 15.41 -1.14 -16.78
CA GLY A 81 15.36 0.26 -17.17
C GLY A 81 15.06 1.06 -15.91
N ALA A 82 15.88 2.08 -15.65
CA ALA A 82 15.75 2.96 -14.50
C ALA A 82 14.37 3.63 -14.48
N GLY A 83 13.41 3.01 -13.78
CA GLY A 83 12.15 3.62 -13.37
C GLY A 83 12.28 3.96 -11.89
N ALA A 84 12.36 5.25 -11.60
CA ALA A 84 12.67 5.80 -10.29
C ALA A 84 11.75 5.27 -9.19
N ALA A 85 12.34 4.59 -8.20
CA ALA A 85 11.79 4.57 -6.86
C ALA A 85 11.86 6.01 -6.33
N THR A 86 10.74 6.74 -6.41
CA THR A 86 10.61 8.03 -5.74
C THR A 86 10.72 7.76 -4.24
N ALA A 87 11.85 8.16 -3.66
CA ALA A 87 12.06 8.17 -2.24
C ALA A 87 10.92 8.98 -1.58
N VAL A 88 10.23 8.35 -0.63
CA VAL A 88 9.40 9.08 0.33
C VAL A 88 10.39 9.82 1.24
N PRO A 89 10.42 11.16 1.26
CA PRO A 89 11.31 11.88 2.16
C PRO A 89 10.86 11.61 3.59
N ALA A 90 11.82 11.27 4.45
CA ALA A 90 11.63 11.28 5.89
C ALA A 90 11.75 12.73 6.35
N GLU A 91 10.64 13.32 6.78
CA GLU A 91 10.64 14.64 7.42
C GLU A 91 10.82 14.50 8.94
N THR A 92 11.51 15.50 9.50
CA THR A 92 12.09 15.61 10.85
C THR A 92 11.09 16.11 11.88
#